data_AF-A0A1Y6CUW9-F1
#
_entry.id   AF-A0A1Y6CUW9-F1
#
_cell.length_a   1.000
_cell.length_b   1.000
_cell.length_c   1.000
_cell.angle_alpha   90.00
_cell.angle_beta   90.00
_cell.angle_gamma   90.00
#
_symmetry.space_group_name_H-M   'P 1'
#
loop_
_entity.id
_entity.type
_entity.pdbx_description
1 polymer ?
#
loop_
_entity_poly.entity_id
_entity_poly.type
_entity_poly.pdbx_seq_one_letter_code
_entity_poly.pdbx_strand_id
1 'polypeptide(L)'
;MDPWKAALTLYALAGLGALAHWAKRRLRGETPDGLFDHLGENFGHTLLSLFASLGAITSEIAALVANGTPVDGSPQSLALAFLTGYGADSALNKGSG
;
A
#
# COMPACT_ATOMS: atom_id res chain seq x y z
N MET A 1 -5.83 -16.20 -13.50
CA MET A 1 -5.16 -14.92 -13.83
C MET A 1 -3.67 -15.21 -13.97
N ASP A 2 -2.97 -14.53 -14.87
CA ASP A 2 -1.50 -14.63 -14.95
C ASP A 2 -0.85 -14.09 -13.66
N PRO A 3 0.18 -14.77 -13.09
CA PRO A 3 0.74 -14.40 -11.79
C PRO A 3 1.37 -13.00 -11.78
N TRP A 4 1.90 -12.53 -12.90
CA TRP A 4 2.42 -11.16 -13.01
C TRP A 4 1.29 -10.13 -13.01
N LYS A 5 0.19 -10.43 -13.70
CA LYS A 5 -1.02 -9.59 -13.62
C LYS A 5 -1.58 -9.56 -12.19
N ALA A 6 -1.57 -10.69 -11.49
CA ALA A 6 -1.99 -10.77 -10.10
C ALA A 6 -1.12 -9.86 -9.21
N ALA A 7 0.20 -10.02 -9.29
CA ALA A 7 1.15 -9.23 -8.53
C ALA A 7 1.01 -7.73 -8.79
N LEU A 8 0.93 -7.32 -10.05
CA LEU A 8 0.71 -5.91 -10.42
C LEU A 8 -0.60 -5.36 -9.85
N THR A 9 -1.67 -6.18 -9.84
CA THR A 9 -2.96 -5.78 -9.26
C THR A 9 -2.84 -5.58 -7.74
N LEU A 10 -2.14 -6.48 -7.04
CA LEU A 10 -1.91 -6.35 -5.60
C LEU A 10 -1.09 -5.10 -5.28
N TYR A 11 0.00 -4.84 -6.02
CA TYR A 11 0.81 -3.63 -5.85
C TYR A 11 -0.01 -2.35 -6.08
N ALA A 12 -0.84 -2.32 -7.12
CA ALA A 12 -1.73 -1.19 -7.39
C ALA A 12 -2.73 -0.97 -6.24
N LEU A 13 -3.29 -2.04 -5.68
CA LEU A 13 -4.22 -1.94 -4.55
C LEU A 13 -3.55 -1.47 -3.25
N ALA A 14 -2.32 -1.87 -2.97
CA ALA A 14 -1.58 -1.29 -1.85
C ALA A 14 -1.35 0.22 -2.05
N GLY A 15 -0.98 0.65 -3.26
CA GLY A 15 -0.87 2.07 -3.58
C GLY A 15 -2.19 2.82 -3.35
N LEU A 16 -3.32 2.23 -3.76
CA LEU A 16 -4.65 2.79 -3.49
C LEU A 16 -5.00 2.82 -2.00
N GLY A 17 -4.56 1.82 -1.23
CA GLY A 17 -4.70 1.80 0.23
C GLY A 17 -3.96 2.96 0.91
N ALA A 18 -2.70 3.19 0.53
CA ALA A 18 -1.91 4.31 1.02
C ALA A 18 -2.54 5.66 0.63
N LEU A 19 -2.97 5.79 -0.64
CA LEU A 19 -3.68 6.99 -1.11
C LEU A 19 -5.00 7.22 -0.34
N ALA A 20 -5.75 6.17 -0.04
CA ALA A 20 -6.97 6.25 0.75
C ALA A 20 -6.70 6.72 2.19
N HIS A 21 -5.58 6.28 2.80
CA HIS A 21 -5.16 6.79 4.10
C HIS A 21 -4.82 8.29 4.05
N TRP A 22 -4.03 8.72 3.06
CA TRP A 22 -3.77 10.15 2.84
C TRP A 22 -5.06 10.96 2.64
N ALA A 23 -5.95 10.48 1.77
CA ALA A 23 -7.22 11.16 1.49
C ALA A 23 -8.09 11.28 2.75
N LYS A 24 -8.10 10.25 3.60
CA LYS A 24 -8.76 10.29 4.91
C LYS A 24 -8.17 11.38 5.81
N ARG A 25 -6.84 11.50 5.91
CA ARG A 25 -6.17 12.57 6.68
C ARG A 25 -6.55 13.95 6.15
N ARG A 26 -6.56 14.11 4.82
CA ARG A 26 -6.93 15.36 4.15
C ARG A 26 -8.37 15.79 4.49
N LEU A 27 -9.33 14.85 4.43
CA LEU A 27 -10.73 15.09 4.78
C LEU A 27 -10.93 15.45 6.25
N ARG A 28 -10.01 15.04 7.13
CA ARG A 28 -10.01 15.39 8.56
C ARG A 28 -9.29 16.70 8.87
N GLY A 29 -8.67 17.33 7.87
CA GLY A 29 -7.84 18.51 8.06
C GLY A 29 -6.52 18.22 8.79
N GLU A 30 -6.09 16.95 8.87
CA GLU A 30 -4.83 16.53 9.50
C GLU A 30 -3.61 16.75 8.58
N THR A 31 -3.85 17.03 7.29
CA THR A 31 -2.84 17.44 6.31
C THR A 31 -3.39 18.63 5.53
N PRO A 32 -2.75 19.81 5.59
CA PRO A 32 -3.19 20.98 4.83
C PRO A 32 -2.83 20.86 3.34
N ASP A 33 -1.82 20.05 3.02
CA ASP A 33 -1.13 20.05 1.74
C ASP A 33 -1.84 19.22 0.66
N GLY A 34 -1.60 19.56 -0.60
CA GLY A 34 -2.02 18.75 -1.73
C GLY A 34 -1.31 17.40 -1.75
N LEU A 35 -1.80 16.45 -2.57
CA LEU A 35 -1.16 15.14 -2.69
C LEU A 35 0.31 15.28 -3.12
N PHE A 36 0.58 16.12 -4.11
CA PHE A 36 1.93 16.32 -4.63
C PHE A 36 2.85 17.01 -3.63
N ASP A 37 2.34 17.98 -2.87
CA ASP A 37 3.07 18.64 -1.80
C ASP A 37 3.40 17.63 -0.69
N HIS A 38 2.42 16.81 -0.28
CA HIS A 38 2.62 15.74 0.68
C HIS A 38 3.68 14.73 0.23
N LEU A 39 3.64 14.30 -1.03
CA LEU A 39 4.63 13.38 -1.61
C LEU A 39 6.02 14.02 -1.69
N GLY A 40 6.13 15.33 -1.89
CA GLY A 40 7.40 16.06 -1.99
C GLY A 40 8.02 16.37 -0.61
N GLU A 41 7.23 16.91 0.30
CA GLU A 41 7.67 17.31 1.64
C GLU A 41 7.91 16.10 2.56
N ASN A 42 7.09 15.07 2.42
CA ASN A 42 7.23 13.80 3.15
C ASN A 42 7.83 12.70 2.28
N PHE A 43 8.65 13.05 1.29
CA PHE A 43 9.22 12.10 0.32
C PHE A 43 9.88 10.88 0.97
N GLY A 44 10.63 11.08 2.07
CA GLY A 44 11.25 9.99 2.81
C GLY A 44 10.23 9.02 3.43
N HIS A 45 9.18 9.53 4.08
CA HIS A 45 8.12 8.71 4.69
C HIS A 45 7.25 8.04 3.62
N THR A 46 6.97 8.73 2.53
CA THR A 46 6.27 8.22 1.36
C THR A 46 7.03 7.05 0.74
N LEU A 47 8.34 7.22 0.49
CA LEU A 47 9.19 6.15 -0.03
C LEU A 47 9.24 4.96 0.92
N LEU A 48 9.39 5.21 2.22
CA LEU A 48 9.41 4.15 3.22
C LEU A 48 8.09 3.38 3.26
N SER A 49 6.95 4.08 3.19
CA SER A 49 5.60 3.51 3.10
C SER A 49 5.42 2.67 1.84
N LEU A 50 5.91 3.17 0.70
CA LEU A 50 5.90 2.46 -0.57
C LEU A 50 6.75 1.17 -0.50
N PHE A 51 8.01 1.27 -0.04
CA PHE A 51 8.90 0.11 0.08
C PHE A 51 8.42 -0.91 1.12
N ALA A 52 7.83 -0.45 2.23
CA ALA A 52 7.21 -1.33 3.22
C ALA A 52 6.03 -2.10 2.62
N SER A 53 5.16 -1.42 1.86
CA SER A 53 4.03 -2.03 1.17
C SER A 53 4.49 -3.02 0.10
N LEU A 54 5.52 -2.66 -0.69
CA LEU A 54 6.14 -3.54 -1.68
C LEU A 54 6.76 -4.77 -1.03
N GLY A 55 7.51 -4.60 0.06
CA GLY A 55 8.13 -5.69 0.81
C GLY A 55 7.09 -6.65 1.40
N ALA A 56 6.01 -6.12 1.97
CA ALA A 56 4.92 -6.93 2.51
C ALA A 56 4.24 -7.77 1.43
N ILE A 57 3.85 -7.17 0.30
CA ILE A 57 3.23 -7.91 -0.83
C ILE A 57 4.19 -8.93 -1.43
N THR A 58 5.47 -8.56 -1.59
CA THR A 58 6.47 -9.48 -2.14
C THR A 58 6.69 -10.67 -1.22
N SER A 59 6.66 -10.47 0.10
CA SER A 59 6.78 -11.54 1.09
C SER A 59 5.55 -12.46 1.09
N GLU A 60 4.36 -11.89 0.93
CA GLU A 60 3.12 -12.65 0.76
C GLU A 60 3.17 -13.53 -0.49
N ILE A 61 3.54 -12.95 -1.64
CA ILE A 61 3.72 -13.69 -2.90
C ILE A 61 4.73 -14.82 -2.73
N ALA A 62 5.89 -14.54 -2.11
CA ALA A 62 6.91 -15.56 -1.86
C ALA A 62 6.38 -16.70 -0.98
N ALA A 63 5.61 -16.40 0.06
CA ALA A 63 4.99 -17.39 0.93
C ALA A 63 3.94 -18.24 0.19
N LEU A 64 3.13 -17.62 -0.67
CA LEU A 64 2.16 -18.33 -1.51
C LEU A 64 2.87 -19.31 -2.46
N VAL A 65 3.90 -18.83 -3.17
CA VAL A 65 4.72 -19.66 -4.07
C VAL A 65 5.40 -20.81 -3.32
N ALA A 66 5.99 -20.56 -2.16
CA ALA A 66 6.65 -21.58 -1.34
C ALA A 66 5.69 -22.68 -0.87
N ASN A 67 4.41 -22.34 -0.64
CA ASN A 67 3.37 -23.28 -0.23
C ASN A 67 2.65 -23.95 -1.41
N GLY A 68 3.07 -23.68 -2.66
CA GLY A 68 2.38 -24.17 -3.85
C GLY A 68 1.01 -23.53 -4.08
N THR A 69 0.69 -22.46 -3.35
CA THR A 69 -0.56 -21.71 -3.47
C THR A 69 -0.42 -20.72 -4.62
N PRO A 70 -1.32 -20.73 -5.61
CA PRO A 70 -1.27 -19.76 -6.70
C PRO A 70 -1.53 -18.35 -6.15
N VAL A 71 -0.75 -17.38 -6.64
CA VAL A 71 -1.06 -15.95 -6.45
C VAL A 71 -2.31 -15.65 -7.26
N ASP A 72 -3.44 -15.58 -6.57
CA ASP A 72 -4.73 -15.30 -7.18
C ASP A 72 -5.16 -13.85 -6.93
N GLY A 73 -6.15 -13.42 -7.71
CA GLY A 73 -6.81 -12.12 -7.50
C GLY A 73 -8.09 -12.30 -6.71
N SER A 74 -8.10 -13.22 -5.76
CA SER A 74 -9.28 -13.43 -4.93
C SER A 74 -9.64 -12.13 -4.19
N PRO A 75 -10.93 -11.87 -3.93
CA PRO A 75 -11.35 -10.70 -3.16
C PRO A 75 -10.60 -10.55 -1.84
N GLN A 76 -10.22 -11.65 -1.21
CA GLN A 76 -9.45 -11.69 0.03
C GLN A 76 -8.03 -11.15 -0.17
N SER A 77 -7.28 -11.63 -1.17
CA SER A 77 -5.94 -11.13 -1.49
C SER A 77 -5.97 -9.65 -1.92
N LEU A 78 -6.99 -9.26 -2.69
CA LEU A 78 -7.18 -7.86 -3.08
C LEU A 78 -7.46 -6.97 -1.85
N ALA A 79 -8.35 -7.39 -0.95
CA ALA A 79 -8.63 -6.65 0.29
C ALA A 79 -7.41 -6.58 1.21
N LEU A 80 -6.64 -7.67 1.32
CA LEU A 80 -5.42 -7.72 2.12
C LEU A 80 -4.37 -6.76 1.56
N ALA A 81 -4.13 -6.74 0.25
CA ALA A 81 -3.21 -5.80 -0.39
C ALA A 81 -3.58 -4.34 -0.12
N PHE A 82 -4.87 -3.99 -0.25
CA PHE A 82 -5.37 -2.66 0.09
C PHE A 82 -5.12 -2.31 1.56
N LEU A 83 -5.47 -3.20 2.48
CA LEU A 83 -5.28 -2.99 3.92
C LEU A 83 -3.81 -2.89 4.30
N THR A 84 -2.93 -3.64 3.63
CA THR A 84 -1.48 -3.57 3.81
C THR A 84 -0.96 -2.19 3.46
N GLY A 85 -1.32 -1.64 2.29
CA GLY A 85 -0.90 -0.31 1.89
C GLY A 85 -1.45 0.79 2.81
N TYR A 86 -2.75 0.71 3.13
CA TYR A 86 -3.37 1.63 4.08
C TYR A 86 -2.70 1.57 5.46
N GLY A 87 -2.45 0.36 5.96
CA GLY A 87 -1.86 0.12 7.28
C GLY A 87 -0.40 0.55 7.37
N ALA A 88 0.40 0.25 6.33
CA ALA A 88 1.79 0.69 6.22
C ALA A 88 1.87 2.21 6.24
N ASP A 89 1.05 2.89 5.44
CA ASP A 89 1.01 4.35 5.43
C ASP A 89 0.56 4.90 6.78
N SER A 90 -0.49 4.32 7.37
CA SER A 90 -0.98 4.73 8.69
C SER A 90 0.04 4.52 9.81
N ALA A 91 0.87 3.47 9.74
CA ALA A 91 1.91 3.23 10.73
C ALA A 91 3.08 4.21 10.60
N LEU A 92 3.48 4.54 9.38
CA LEU A 92 4.68 5.31 9.09
C LEU A 92 4.43 6.83 9.05
N ASN A 93 3.21 7.25 8.73
CA ASN A 93 2.81 8.66 8.65
C ASN A 93 2.00 9.12 9.87
N LYS A 94 2.10 8.42 11.02
CA LYS A 94 1.33 8.69 12.25
C LYS A 94 1.66 10.00 12.98
N GLY A 95 2.60 10.79 12.47
CA GLY A 95 2.99 12.08 13.02
C GLY A 95 3.51 13.09 11.98
N SER A 96 3.29 12.83 10.68
CA SER A 96 3.73 13.70 9.58
C SER A 96 2.67 14.76 9.25
N GLY A 97 2.26 15.56 10.23
CA GLY A 97 1.30 16.66 10.06
C GLY A 97 1.75 17.91 10.80
#